data_AF-A0A2V6QHC1-F1
#
_entry.id   AF-A0A2V6QHC1-F1
#
_cell.length_a   1.000
_cell.length_b   1.000
_cell.length_c   1.000
_cell.angle_alpha   90.00
_cell.angle_beta   90.00
_cell.angle_gamma   90.00
#
_symmetry.space_group_name_H-M   'P 1'
#
loop_
_entity.id
_entity.type
_entity.pdbx_description
1 polymer ?
#
loop_
_entity_poly.entity_id
_entity_poly.type
_entity_poly.pdbx_seq_one_letter_code
_entity_poly.pdbx_strand_id
1 'polypeptide(L)'
;MAILLTETTETVLPDTRAEGDRLWLSAAELEAAIGWSSRPEGFCRANICVPVPPGREREFMRGGQIDVAALWRHLGQPLAHSADGGAWVLGTAAAERESALRSLQAPDFSLPDRTGCRHSLSEHRGKKVLLVSWASW
;
A
#
# COMPACT_ATOMS: atom_id res chain seq x y z
N MET A 1 -2.90 10.10 13.93
CA MET A 1 -3.64 9.96 12.67
C MET A 1 -2.69 10.12 11.50
N ALA A 2 -2.68 9.15 10.60
CA ALA A 2 -1.97 9.18 9.35
C ALA A 2 -2.84 8.59 8.22
N ILE A 3 -2.58 8.98 6.99
CA ILE A 3 -3.19 8.40 5.79
C ILE A 3 -2.19 7.41 5.20
N LEU A 4 -2.62 6.17 4.99
CA LEU A 4 -1.86 5.16 4.28
C LEU A 4 -2.39 5.02 2.86
N LEU A 5 -1.50 5.21 1.90
CA LEU A 5 -1.75 5.09 0.48
C LEU A 5 -1.06 3.85 -0.06
N THR A 6 -1.81 3.02 -0.76
CA THR A 6 -1.28 1.95 -1.62
C THR A 6 -1.58 2.30 -3.08
N GLU A 7 -1.31 1.40 -4.03
CA GLU A 7 -1.69 1.64 -5.42
C GLU A 7 -3.21 1.76 -5.66
N THR A 8 -4.03 1.14 -4.80
CA THR A 8 -5.47 1.04 -5.02
C THR A 8 -6.32 1.51 -3.86
N THR A 9 -5.72 1.71 -2.69
CA THR A 9 -6.45 2.07 -1.47
C THR A 9 -5.86 3.30 -0.78
N GLU A 10 -6.77 4.10 -0.24
CA GLU A 10 -6.49 5.10 0.78
C GLU A 10 -7.12 4.62 2.08
N THR A 11 -6.34 4.55 3.15
CA THR A 11 -6.82 4.12 4.46
C THR A 11 -6.45 5.14 5.52
N VAL A 12 -7.44 5.67 6.22
CA VAL A 12 -7.22 6.55 7.37
C VAL A 12 -6.91 5.69 8.59
N LEU A 13 -5.75 5.95 9.20
CA LEU A 13 -5.30 5.26 10.40
C LEU A 13 -5.42 6.23 11.59
N PRO A 14 -6.47 6.10 12.43
CA PRO A 14 -6.75 7.09 13.48
C PRO A 14 -5.68 7.08 14.59
N ASP A 15 -5.27 5.89 15.02
CA ASP A 15 -4.43 5.67 16.21
C ASP A 15 -2.95 5.41 15.91
N THR A 16 -2.52 5.67 14.66
CA THR A 16 -1.15 5.44 14.22
C THR A 16 -0.13 6.27 14.99
N ARG A 17 1.00 5.61 15.27
CA ARG A 17 2.19 6.25 15.83
C ARG A 17 3.27 6.29 14.76
N ALA A 18 3.38 7.43 14.09
CA ALA A 18 4.55 7.74 13.28
C ALA A 18 5.66 8.25 14.20
N GLU A 19 6.82 7.61 14.16
CA GLU A 19 8.01 7.98 14.94
C GLU A 19 9.19 8.16 13.97
N GLY A 20 9.37 9.39 13.47
CA GLY A 20 10.38 9.67 12.44
C GLY A 20 10.07 8.94 11.15
N ASP A 21 10.92 7.99 10.77
CA ASP A 21 10.81 7.18 9.56
C ASP A 21 10.14 5.81 9.81
N ARG A 22 9.48 5.66 10.97
CA ARG A 22 8.82 4.43 11.41
C ARG A 22 7.30 4.62 11.46
N LEU A 23 6.57 3.63 10.98
CA LEU A 23 5.11 3.60 11.03
C LEU A 23 4.64 2.36 11.79
N TRP A 24 4.16 2.57 13.01
CA TRP A 24 3.70 1.50 13.87
C TRP A 24 2.21 1.24 13.71
N LEU A 25 1.86 0.00 13.33
CA LEU A 25 0.49 -0.51 13.27
C LEU A 25 0.27 -1.67 14.23
N SER A 26 -0.94 -1.78 14.77
CA SER A 26 -1.41 -3.03 15.37
C SER A 26 -1.52 -4.13 14.31
N ALA A 27 -1.56 -5.40 14.75
CA ALA A 27 -1.81 -6.52 13.84
C ALA A 27 -3.16 -6.41 13.11
N ALA A 28 -4.17 -5.84 13.76
CA ALA A 28 -5.49 -5.65 13.14
C ALA A 28 -5.48 -4.57 12.05
N GLU A 29 -4.79 -3.44 12.29
CA GLU A 29 -4.62 -2.39 11.28
C GLU A 29 -3.77 -2.87 10.10
N LEU A 30 -2.73 -3.65 10.36
CA LEU A 30 -1.88 -4.23 9.32
C LEU A 30 -2.68 -5.12 8.36
N GLU A 31 -3.49 -6.03 8.91
CA GLU A 31 -4.31 -6.93 8.10
C GLU A 31 -5.41 -6.16 7.35
N ALA A 32 -6.09 -5.22 8.02
CA ALA A 32 -7.17 -4.46 7.42
C ALA A 32 -6.71 -3.49 6.31
N ALA A 33 -5.56 -2.84 6.50
CA ALA A 33 -5.08 -1.81 5.58
C ALA A 33 -4.36 -2.39 4.36
N ILE A 34 -3.58 -3.47 4.56
CA ILE A 34 -2.65 -3.99 3.54
C ILE A 34 -2.62 -5.53 3.43
N GLY A 35 -3.46 -6.25 4.19
CA GLY A 35 -3.60 -7.70 4.09
C GLY A 35 -2.38 -8.48 4.59
N TRP A 36 -1.56 -7.87 5.45
CA TRP A 36 -0.41 -8.52 6.07
C TRP A 36 -0.73 -8.91 7.51
N SER A 37 -0.30 -10.11 7.90
CA SER A 37 -0.41 -10.62 9.27
C SER A 37 0.94 -11.03 9.82
N SER A 38 1.10 -10.97 11.15
CA SER A 38 2.24 -11.55 11.85
C SER A 38 1.91 -12.97 12.29
N ARG A 39 2.67 -13.95 11.82
CA ARG A 39 2.55 -15.37 12.16
C ARG A 39 3.91 -15.92 12.65
N PRO A 40 3.98 -17.12 13.25
CA PRO A 40 5.25 -17.68 13.72
C PRO A 40 6.33 -17.80 12.64
N GLU A 41 5.94 -17.98 11.38
CA GLU A 41 6.84 -18.06 10.23
C GLU A 41 7.39 -16.69 9.79
N GLY A 42 6.79 -15.59 10.27
CA GLY A 42 7.15 -14.22 9.93
C GLY A 42 5.93 -13.36 9.54
N PHE A 43 6.18 -12.32 8.74
CA PHE A 43 5.12 -11.47 8.19
C PHE A 43 4.57 -12.10 6.93
N CYS A 44 3.25 -12.22 6.82
CA CYS A 44 2.65 -12.96 5.72
C CYS A 44 1.52 -12.21 5.04
N ARG A 45 1.46 -12.34 3.72
CA ARG A 45 0.34 -11.90 2.86
C ARG A 45 -0.14 -13.08 2.05
N ALA A 46 -1.40 -13.48 2.25
CA ALA A 46 -1.95 -14.73 1.71
C ALA A 46 -1.02 -15.93 2.04
N ASN A 47 -0.47 -16.58 1.01
CA ASN A 47 0.36 -17.78 1.15
C ASN A 47 1.86 -17.49 1.18
N ILE A 48 2.26 -16.22 1.07
CA ILE A 48 3.67 -15.82 1.08
C ILE A 48 4.01 -15.29 2.47
N CYS A 49 5.06 -15.83 3.07
CA CYS A 49 5.61 -15.37 4.35
C CYS A 49 7.05 -14.91 4.15
N VAL A 50 7.40 -13.82 4.82
CA VAL A 50 8.74 -13.25 4.88
C VAL A 50 9.25 -13.39 6.31
N PRO A 51 10.29 -14.20 6.52
CA PRO A 51 10.81 -14.46 7.85
C PRO A 51 11.48 -13.21 8.41
N VAL A 52 11.27 -12.97 9.71
CA VAL A 52 12.02 -11.96 10.44
C VAL A 52 13.42 -12.51 10.70
N PRO A 53 14.50 -11.78 10.34
CA PRO A 53 15.85 -12.25 10.61
C PRO A 53 16.06 -12.48 12.12
N PRO A 54 16.61 -13.66 12.53
CA PRO A 54 16.82 -13.96 13.94
C PRO A 54 17.67 -12.89 14.63
N GLY A 55 17.22 -12.43 15.80
CA GLY A 55 17.90 -11.41 16.61
C GLY A 55 17.63 -9.96 16.16
N ARG A 56 16.87 -9.74 15.09
CA ARG A 56 16.46 -8.42 14.59
C ARG A 56 14.98 -8.12 14.82
N GLU A 57 14.29 -8.91 15.64
CA GLU A 57 12.84 -8.81 15.84
C GLU A 57 12.40 -7.43 16.33
N ARG A 58 13.23 -6.77 17.15
CA ARG A 58 12.98 -5.42 17.67
C ARG A 58 13.01 -4.31 16.61
N GLU A 59 13.59 -4.59 15.44
CA GLU A 59 13.53 -3.67 14.30
C GLU A 59 12.15 -3.66 13.66
N PHE A 60 11.38 -4.74 13.79
CA PHE A 60 10.08 -4.88 13.17
C PHE A 60 8.93 -4.84 14.17
N MET A 61 9.16 -5.18 15.44
CA MET A 61 8.09 -5.35 16.42
C MET A 61 8.41 -4.68 17.76
N ARG A 62 7.42 -3.99 18.33
CA ARG A 62 7.49 -3.39 19.67
C ARG A 62 6.14 -3.45 20.36
N GLY A 63 6.03 -4.20 21.47
CA GLY A 63 4.82 -4.21 22.29
C GLY A 63 3.54 -4.56 21.53
N GLY A 64 3.61 -5.55 20.63
CA GLY A 64 2.47 -5.96 19.78
C GLY A 64 2.19 -5.05 18.58
N GLN A 65 2.98 -3.99 18.39
CA GLN A 65 2.96 -3.15 17.19
C GLN A 65 4.02 -3.61 16.20
N ILE A 66 3.74 -3.40 14.91
CA ILE A 66 4.54 -3.79 13.77
C ILE A 66 4.98 -2.53 13.04
N ASP A 67 6.29 -2.39 12.80
CA ASP A 67 6.86 -1.32 12.00
C ASP A 67 6.74 -1.67 10.52
N VAL A 68 5.73 -1.11 9.88
CA VAL A 68 5.42 -1.38 8.47
C VAL A 68 6.45 -0.77 7.55
N ALA A 69 7.04 0.36 7.95
CA ALA A 69 8.12 0.99 7.20
C ALA A 69 9.38 0.09 7.20
N ALA A 70 9.72 -0.51 8.34
CA ALA A 70 10.80 -1.50 8.41
C ALA A 70 10.51 -2.73 7.54
N LEU A 71 9.28 -3.24 7.57
CA LEU A 71 8.87 -4.37 6.72
C LEU A 71 9.03 -4.03 5.22
N TRP A 72 8.54 -2.87 4.76
CA TRP A 72 8.66 -2.47 3.35
C TRP A 72 10.11 -2.31 2.91
N ARG A 73 10.95 -1.70 3.75
CA ARG A 73 12.39 -1.60 3.49
C ARG A 73 13.04 -2.97 3.41
N HIS A 74 12.66 -3.90 4.28
CA HIS A 74 13.17 -5.28 4.27
C HIS A 74 12.76 -6.05 3.01
N LEU A 75 11.55 -5.83 2.51
CA LEU A 75 11.06 -6.37 1.23
C LEU A 75 11.71 -5.72 0.00
N GLY A 76 12.51 -4.65 0.19
CA GLY A 76 13.03 -3.83 -0.91
C GLY A 76 11.93 -3.12 -1.70
N GLN A 77 10.78 -2.87 -1.07
CA GLN A 77 9.63 -2.25 -1.70
C GLN A 77 9.69 -0.72 -1.57
N PRO A 78 9.12 0.04 -2.53
CA PRO A 78 9.09 1.49 -2.47
C PRO A 78 8.28 1.98 -1.27
N LEU A 79 8.84 2.96 -0.55
CA LEU A 79 8.23 3.58 0.62
C LEU A 79 8.50 5.08 0.56
N ALA A 80 7.48 5.88 0.79
CA ALA A 80 7.61 7.32 0.98
C ALA A 80 6.69 7.78 2.12
N HIS A 81 7.04 8.89 2.76
CA HIS A 81 6.18 9.51 3.77
C HIS A 81 6.36 11.03 3.75
N SER A 82 5.34 11.75 4.20
CA SER A 82 5.42 13.19 4.41
C SER A 82 6.36 13.49 5.59
N ALA A 83 6.94 14.70 5.59
CA ALA A 83 7.88 15.12 6.64
C ALA A 83 7.23 15.17 8.04
N ASP A 84 5.93 15.46 8.10
CA ASP A 84 5.14 15.47 9.33
C ASP A 84 4.62 14.08 9.75
N GLY A 85 4.86 13.04 8.93
CA GLY A 85 4.38 11.67 9.16
C GLY A 85 2.86 11.49 8.99
N GLY A 86 2.15 12.51 8.50
CA GLY A 86 0.70 12.48 8.29
C GLY A 86 0.25 11.66 7.08
N ALA A 87 1.13 11.40 6.12
CA ALA A 87 0.85 10.58 4.94
C ALA A 87 2.00 9.60 4.66
N TRP A 88 1.64 8.36 4.31
CA TRP A 88 2.56 7.26 4.02
C TRP A 88 2.14 6.58 2.73
N VAL A 89 3.10 6.27 1.86
CA VAL A 89 2.89 5.56 0.60
C VAL A 89 3.66 4.25 0.65
N LEU A 90 2.94 3.14 0.51
CA LEU A 90 3.46 1.80 0.40
C LEU A 90 3.32 1.33 -1.06
N GLY A 91 4.45 1.36 -1.78
CA GLY A 91 4.49 0.98 -3.19
C GLY A 91 4.54 -0.53 -3.38
N THR A 92 4.15 -0.97 -4.58
CA THR A 92 4.30 -2.36 -5.05
C THR A 92 5.75 -2.65 -5.39
N ALA A 93 6.14 -3.92 -5.35
CA ALA A 93 7.49 -4.32 -5.74
C ALA A 93 7.75 -3.97 -7.22
N ALA A 94 8.97 -3.52 -7.54
CA ALA A 94 9.32 -3.12 -8.91
C ALA A 94 9.05 -4.22 -9.94
N ALA A 95 9.30 -5.49 -9.59
CA ALA A 95 9.02 -6.65 -10.45
C ALA A 95 7.51 -6.88 -10.67
N GLU A 96 6.67 -6.66 -9.64
CA GLU A 96 5.20 -6.73 -9.78
C GLU A 96 4.72 -5.61 -10.70
N ARG A 97 5.23 -4.38 -10.51
CA ARG A 97 4.93 -3.21 -11.32
C ARG A 97 5.33 -3.40 -12.79
N GLU A 98 6.51 -3.97 -13.02
CA GLU A 98 7.01 -4.32 -14.35
C GLU A 98 6.12 -5.37 -15.02
N SER A 99 5.77 -6.44 -14.30
CA SER A 99 4.87 -7.49 -14.79
C SER A 99 3.50 -6.92 -15.21
N ALA A 100 2.93 -6.03 -14.40
CA ALA A 100 1.68 -5.34 -14.71
C ALA A 100 1.80 -4.50 -16.00
N LEU A 101 2.88 -3.75 -16.20
CA LEU A 101 3.11 -3.00 -17.45
C LEU A 101 3.21 -3.91 -18.66
N ARG A 102 3.95 -5.03 -18.54
CA ARG A 102 4.14 -5.99 -19.62
C ARG A 102 2.85 -6.71 -20.00
N SER A 103 1.89 -6.83 -19.08
CA SER A 103 0.59 -7.43 -19.36
C SER A 103 -0.23 -6.64 -20.40
N LEU A 104 0.06 -5.34 -20.57
CA LEU A 104 -0.70 -4.40 -21.39
C LEU A 104 -2.19 -4.28 -20.98
N GLN A 105 -2.55 -4.80 -19.80
CA GLN A 105 -3.88 -4.68 -19.23
C GLN A 105 -3.89 -3.48 -18.29
N ALA A 106 -4.72 -2.49 -18.61
CA ALA A 106 -5.00 -1.41 -17.68
C ALA A 106 -5.87 -1.93 -16.52
N PRO A 107 -5.60 -1.50 -15.27
CA PRO A 107 -6.47 -1.84 -14.14
C PRO A 107 -7.87 -1.25 -14.36
N ASP A 108 -8.90 -1.99 -13.94
CA ASP A 108 -10.28 -1.55 -14.07
C ASP A 108 -10.64 -0.59 -12.92
N PHE A 109 -10.29 0.68 -13.08
CA PHE A 109 -10.64 1.72 -12.14
C PHE A 109 -12.04 2.27 -12.42
N SER A 110 -12.67 2.80 -11.36
CA SER A 110 -13.91 3.59 -11.49
C SER A 110 -13.69 5.01 -10.96
N LEU A 111 -14.13 6.01 -11.73
CA LEU A 111 -14.04 7.43 -11.38
C LEU A 111 -15.42 8.09 -11.47
N PRO A 112 -15.69 9.11 -10.63
CA PRO A 112 -16.92 9.88 -10.79
C PRO A 112 -16.78 10.87 -11.96
N ASP A 113 -17.86 11.10 -12.70
CA ASP A 113 -17.95 12.25 -13.59
C ASP A 113 -18.32 13.53 -12.81
N ARG A 114 -18.57 14.62 -13.55
CA ARG A 114 -18.93 15.93 -12.97
C ARG A 114 -20.24 15.93 -12.16
N THR A 115 -21.12 14.95 -12.35
CA THR A 115 -22.39 14.83 -11.61
C THR A 115 -22.30 13.80 -10.48
N GLY A 116 -21.12 13.19 -10.28
CA GLY A 116 -20.88 12.15 -9.28
C GLY A 116 -21.25 10.75 -9.76
N CYS A 117 -21.71 10.58 -11.01
CA CYS A 117 -22.00 9.25 -11.54
C CYS A 117 -20.69 8.47 -11.75
N ARG A 118 -20.66 7.21 -11.32
CA ARG A 118 -19.47 6.36 -11.41
C ARG A 118 -19.38 5.73 -12.79
N HIS A 119 -18.22 5.86 -13.42
CA HIS A 119 -17.88 5.21 -14.69
C HIS A 119 -16.65 4.34 -14.50
N SER A 120 -16.70 3.11 -15.00
CA SER A 120 -15.61 2.14 -14.91
C SER A 120 -14.90 2.00 -16.25
N LEU A 121 -13.59 1.77 -16.25
CA LEU A 121 -12.82 1.61 -17.49
C LEU A 121 -13.37 0.45 -18.36
N SER A 122 -13.84 -0.62 -17.73
CA SER A 122 -14.40 -1.80 -18.39
C SER A 122 -15.67 -1.53 -19.20
N GLU A 123 -16.42 -0.47 -18.89
CA GLU A 123 -17.61 -0.04 -19.66
C GLU A 123 -17.25 0.40 -21.09
N HIS A 124 -15.97 0.68 -21.32
CA HIS A 124 -15.45 1.06 -22.63
C HIS A 124 -14.78 -0.10 -23.39
N ARG A 125 -14.84 -1.35 -22.90
CA ARG A 125 -14.30 -2.51 -23.62
C ARG A 125 -14.86 -2.59 -25.05
N GLY A 126 -13.97 -2.90 -26.00
CA GLY A 126 -14.31 -2.96 -27.43
C GLY A 126 -14.35 -1.61 -28.15
N LYS A 127 -14.10 -0.50 -27.45
CA LYS A 127 -14.03 0.86 -28.04
C LYS A 127 -12.58 1.35 -28.05
N LYS A 128 -12.24 2.18 -29.05
CA LYS A 128 -10.99 2.96 -29.01
C LYS A 128 -11.21 4.15 -28.06
N VAL A 129 -10.43 4.22 -27.00
CA VAL A 129 -10.52 5.28 -25.98
C VAL A 129 -9.17 5.96 -25.82
N LEU A 130 -9.19 7.29 -25.69
CA LEU A 130 -8.05 8.10 -25.29
C LEU A 130 -8.26 8.53 -23.84
N LEU A 131 -7.37 8.12 -22.94
CA LEU A 131 -7.33 8.59 -21.55
C LEU A 131 -6.37 9.78 -21.46
N VAL A 132 -6.85 10.91 -20.93
CA VAL A 132 -6.07 12.14 -20.76
C VAL A 132 -6.10 12.54 -19.30
N SER A 133 -4.92 12.61 -18.67
CA SER A 133 -4.75 13.24 -17.36
C SER A 133 -4.37 14.71 -17.55
N TRP A 134 -5.08 15.61 -16.87
CA TRP A 134 -4.92 17.06 -17.00
C TRP A 134 -5.14 17.75 -15.65
N ALA A 135 -4.52 18.91 -15.48
CA ALA A 135 -4.77 19.85 -14.40
C ALA A 135 -4.87 21.27 -14.98
N SER A 136 -5.79 22.09 -14.48
CA SER A 136 -6.07 23.43 -15.02
C SER A 136 -4.95 24.44 -14.79
N TRP A 137 -4.08 24.17 -13.82
CA TRP A 137 -3.19 25.13 -13.15
C TRP A 137 -3.96 26.29 -12.49
#